data_AF-A0A285UKX9-F1
#
_entry.id   AF-A0A285UKX9-F1
#
_cell.length_a   1.000
_cell.length_b   1.000
_cell.length_c   1.000
_cell.angle_alpha   90.00
_cell.angle_beta   90.00
_cell.angle_gamma   90.00
#
_symmetry.space_group_name_H-M   'P 1'
#
loop_
_entity.id
_entity.type
_entity.pdbx_description
1 polymer ?
#
loop_
_entity_poly.entity_id
_entity_poly.type
_entity_poly.pdbx_seq_one_letter_code
_entity_poly.pdbx_strand_id
1 'polypeptide(L)'
;MMQVSERTIEDVREALRHEPISAYPDFVAAVSAALDDRETLPVELDGVADAIAYGKGVWRSCSGCHETNEGVPLGPYSSILKCHLGGGCFECGGVGAIWDTTDYEEMGRFLSGEALATSPASSGVEGERCPICAEAFKPTDLCASDIEMGTCHAACLEGSPVVDLETGEPSDGPISTYRFDEDAPAAPTAIDSIATEGPWQWWAGSTEEWCTVGPEASREAIIQAAINDCLGEGEDDVGAWTLNFHIVEARQDPLRLADWIESDRLIERAEDNVADSDRAAGEYDDGPFFRVAPEIEKDLEERIKRACDEWQLANGLTFTCRTFSHTRNDEDVVVDHPNATSEGPVDV
;
A
#
# COMPACT_ATOMS: atom_id res chain seq x y z
N MET A 1 20.52 23.85 -41.85
CA MET A 1 20.77 23.58 -40.43
C MET A 1 19.92 24.54 -39.62
N MET A 2 18.70 24.13 -39.28
CA MET A 2 17.84 24.85 -38.33
C MET A 2 18.27 24.46 -36.91
N GLN A 3 18.47 25.45 -36.05
CA GLN A 3 18.79 25.26 -34.65
C GLN A 3 17.56 24.69 -33.92
N VAL A 4 17.71 23.54 -33.27
CA VAL A 4 16.70 22.98 -32.38
C VAL A 4 16.77 23.80 -31.09
N SER A 5 15.89 24.79 -30.95
CA SER A 5 15.76 25.58 -29.73
C SER A 5 15.11 24.73 -28.63
N GLU A 6 15.55 24.93 -27.39
CA GLU A 6 15.01 24.39 -26.15
C GLU A 6 13.47 24.36 -26.14
N ARG A 7 12.89 23.22 -26.50
CA ARG A 7 11.48 22.93 -26.24
C ARG A 7 11.42 22.17 -24.93
N THR A 8 10.55 22.60 -24.03
CA THR A 8 10.34 21.91 -22.75
C THR A 8 9.65 20.57 -23.00
N ILE A 9 9.78 19.62 -22.07
CA ILE A 9 9.07 18.32 -22.12
C ILE A 9 7.55 18.53 -22.29
N GLU A 10 7.03 19.63 -21.77
CA GLU A 10 5.61 19.96 -21.83
C GLU A 10 5.18 20.44 -23.23
N ASP A 11 6.03 21.18 -23.95
CA ASP A 11 5.78 21.56 -25.35
C ASP A 11 5.74 20.34 -26.28
N VAL A 12 6.53 19.31 -25.96
CA VAL A 12 6.55 18.05 -26.69
C VAL A 12 5.27 17.26 -26.42
N ARG A 13 4.81 17.21 -25.17
CA ARG A 13 3.54 16.57 -24.80
C ARG A 13 2.33 17.23 -25.45
N GLU A 14 2.30 18.56 -25.52
CA GLU A 14 1.22 19.33 -26.17
C GLU A 14 1.16 19.04 -27.68
N ALA A 15 2.31 19.01 -28.37
CA ALA A 15 2.39 18.72 -29.80
C ALA A 15 1.93 17.28 -30.15
N LEU A 16 2.24 16.31 -29.28
CA LEU A 16 1.84 14.92 -29.46
C LEU A 16 0.33 14.66 -29.28
N ARG A 17 -0.44 15.60 -28.72
CA ARG A 17 -1.90 15.47 -28.60
C ARG A 17 -2.65 15.71 -29.90
N HIS A 18 -2.04 16.41 -30.87
CA HIS A 18 -2.75 16.90 -32.05
C HIS A 18 -2.34 16.24 -33.37
N GLU A 19 -1.20 15.55 -33.41
CA GLU A 19 -0.73 14.86 -34.60
C GLU A 19 -0.21 13.44 -34.28
N PRO A 20 -0.46 12.45 -35.15
CA PRO A 20 0.02 11.09 -34.92
C PRO A 20 1.56 11.05 -34.96
N ILE A 21 2.16 10.35 -34.00
CA ILE A 21 3.61 10.15 -33.84
C ILE A 21 4.32 9.74 -35.15
N SER A 22 3.62 9.05 -36.04
CA SER A 22 4.11 8.64 -37.36
C SER A 22 4.51 9.81 -38.28
N ALA A 23 4.10 11.04 -38.00
CA ALA A 23 4.45 12.23 -38.79
C ALA A 23 5.89 12.72 -38.53
N TYR A 24 6.58 12.21 -37.51
CA TYR A 24 7.92 12.68 -37.08
C TYR A 24 8.94 11.54 -36.96
N PRO A 25 9.32 10.88 -38.08
CA PRO A 25 10.22 9.72 -38.04
C PRO A 25 11.61 10.04 -37.47
N ASP A 26 12.14 11.24 -37.72
CA ASP A 26 13.43 11.68 -37.18
C ASP A 26 13.39 11.88 -35.65
N PHE A 27 12.23 12.28 -35.11
CA PHE A 27 12.03 12.43 -33.67
C PHE A 27 11.92 11.07 -32.97
N VAL A 28 11.18 10.13 -33.56
CA VAL A 28 11.10 8.75 -33.05
C VAL A 28 12.47 8.08 -33.06
N ALA A 29 13.25 8.27 -34.14
CA ALA A 29 14.62 7.78 -34.20
C ALA A 29 15.54 8.43 -33.15
N ALA A 30 15.40 9.73 -32.88
CA ALA A 30 16.18 10.43 -31.86
C ALA A 30 15.81 10.01 -30.43
N VAL A 31 14.51 9.83 -30.12
CA VAL A 31 14.06 9.32 -28.82
C VAL A 31 14.46 7.87 -28.63
N SER A 32 14.31 7.03 -29.66
CA SER A 32 14.75 5.62 -29.60
C SER A 32 16.26 5.51 -29.40
N ALA A 33 17.05 6.32 -30.12
CA ALA A 33 18.51 6.37 -29.91
C ALA A 33 18.89 6.90 -28.51
N ALA A 34 18.15 7.88 -27.98
CA ALA A 34 18.37 8.37 -26.61
C ALA A 34 17.92 7.39 -25.52
N LEU A 35 16.96 6.50 -25.83
CA LEU A 35 16.55 5.41 -24.96
C LEU A 35 17.51 4.21 -25.06
N ASP A 36 18.08 3.94 -26.24
CA ASP A 36 19.09 2.89 -26.46
C ASP A 36 20.47 3.23 -25.86
N ASP A 37 20.80 4.52 -25.72
CA ASP A 37 22.05 4.97 -25.09
C ASP A 37 21.97 5.03 -23.56
N ARG A 38 20.80 4.70 -22.98
CA ARG A 38 20.72 4.31 -21.56
C ARG A 38 21.25 2.89 -21.51
N GLU A 39 22.48 2.72 -21.01
CA GLU A 39 22.93 1.42 -20.48
C GLU A 39 21.76 0.87 -19.66
N THR A 40 21.10 -0.17 -20.18
CA THR A 40 19.94 -0.77 -19.54
C THR A 40 20.43 -1.32 -18.22
N LEU A 41 20.19 -0.57 -17.15
CA LEU A 41 20.44 -1.06 -15.81
C LEU A 41 19.66 -2.37 -15.67
N PRO A 42 20.24 -3.41 -15.04
CA PRO A 42 19.48 -4.57 -14.64
C PRO A 42 18.20 -4.11 -13.91
N VAL A 43 17.06 -4.74 -14.20
CA VAL A 43 15.75 -4.35 -13.66
C VAL A 43 15.74 -4.33 -12.12
N GLU A 44 16.64 -5.11 -11.51
CA GLU A 44 16.89 -5.21 -10.08
C GLU A 44 17.49 -3.94 -9.48
N LEU A 45 18.08 -3.08 -10.32
CA LEU A 45 18.69 -1.81 -9.94
C LEU A 45 17.86 -0.61 -10.38
N ASP A 46 16.69 -0.84 -10.97
CA ASP A 46 15.75 0.21 -11.31
C ASP A 46 15.23 0.90 -10.04
N GLY A 47 15.10 2.23 -10.08
CA GLY A 47 14.67 3.05 -8.95
C GLY A 47 15.70 3.29 -7.82
N VAL A 48 16.87 2.64 -7.83
CA VAL A 48 17.92 2.86 -6.81
C VAL A 48 18.38 4.32 -6.77
N ALA A 49 18.57 4.94 -7.94
CA ALA A 49 18.98 6.34 -8.03
C ALA A 49 17.94 7.28 -7.43
N ASP A 50 16.66 7.00 -7.66
CA ASP A 50 15.55 7.78 -7.12
C ASP A 50 15.43 7.62 -5.60
N ALA A 51 15.63 6.41 -5.07
CA ALA A 51 15.65 6.14 -3.64
C ALA A 51 16.77 6.92 -2.92
N ILE A 52 17.97 6.98 -3.52
CA ILE A 52 19.08 7.79 -3.02
C ILE A 52 18.74 9.29 -3.10
N ALA A 53 18.18 9.75 -4.23
CA ALA A 53 17.84 11.15 -4.45
C ALA A 53 16.75 11.67 -3.50
N TYR A 54 15.79 10.81 -3.12
CA TYR A 54 14.73 11.15 -2.17
C TYR A 54 15.26 11.30 -0.74
N GLY A 55 16.49 10.84 -0.44
CA GLY A 55 17.14 11.05 0.85
C GLY A 55 16.59 10.22 2.01
N LYS A 56 15.87 9.13 1.73
CA LYS A 56 15.31 8.23 2.77
C LYS A 56 16.29 7.17 3.28
N GLY A 57 17.57 7.26 2.90
CA GLY A 57 18.57 6.30 3.32
C GLY A 57 19.80 6.31 2.42
N VAL A 58 20.71 5.38 2.70
CA VAL A 58 21.95 5.19 1.96
C VAL A 58 22.27 3.70 1.85
N TRP A 59 22.79 3.26 0.73
CA TRP A 59 23.40 1.93 0.64
C TRP A 59 24.77 1.95 1.31
N ARG A 60 25.00 0.98 2.20
CA ARG A 60 26.28 0.77 2.87
C ARG A 60 26.78 -0.64 2.65
N SER A 61 28.10 -0.83 2.72
CA SER A 61 28.70 -2.15 2.67
C SER A 61 28.13 -3.03 3.80
N CYS A 62 27.76 -4.27 3.49
CA CYS A 62 27.27 -5.21 4.49
C CYS A 62 28.40 -5.57 5.47
N SER A 63 28.26 -5.24 6.76
CA SER A 63 29.30 -5.51 7.76
C SER A 63 29.63 -7.00 7.94
N GLY A 64 28.69 -7.90 7.62
CA GLY A 64 28.89 -9.34 7.73
C GLY A 64 29.81 -9.94 6.65
N CYS A 65 29.92 -9.30 5.48
CA CYS A 65 30.74 -9.82 4.36
C CYS A 65 31.67 -8.77 3.72
N HIS A 66 31.75 -7.58 4.29
CA HIS A 66 32.63 -6.53 3.79
C HIS A 66 34.05 -6.72 4.35
N GLU A 67 34.97 -7.13 3.47
CA GLU A 67 36.36 -7.31 3.83
C GLU A 67 37.16 -6.02 3.64
N THR A 68 37.96 -5.69 4.66
CA THR A 68 38.94 -4.59 4.60
C THR A 68 40.34 -5.13 4.85
N ASN A 69 41.33 -4.63 4.13
CA ASN A 69 42.74 -4.83 4.46
C ASN A 69 43.31 -3.52 5.01
N GLU A 70 43.69 -3.51 6.29
CA GLU A 70 44.19 -2.30 6.99
C GLU A 70 43.21 -1.11 6.91
N GLY A 71 41.90 -1.39 6.95
CA GLY A 71 40.85 -0.37 6.84
C GLY A 71 40.56 0.10 5.41
N VAL A 72 41.26 -0.44 4.41
CA VAL A 72 40.98 -0.18 2.99
C VAL A 72 39.98 -1.23 2.48
N PRO A 73 38.82 -0.83 1.92
CA PRO A 73 37.88 -1.75 1.29
C PRO A 73 38.54 -2.57 0.18
N LEU A 74 38.41 -3.89 0.23
CA LEU A 74 38.93 -4.79 -0.81
C LEU A 74 37.94 -5.02 -1.96
N GLY A 75 36.66 -4.83 -1.68
CA GLY A 75 35.59 -5.05 -2.65
C GLY A 75 35.48 -3.95 -3.72
N PRO A 76 34.92 -4.26 -4.89
CA PRO A 76 34.71 -3.27 -5.95
C PRO A 76 33.73 -2.18 -5.48
N TYR A 77 33.98 -0.94 -5.91
CA TYR A 77 33.05 0.17 -5.67
C TYR A 77 31.89 0.11 -6.68
N SER A 78 30.66 0.07 -6.18
CA SER A 78 29.46 0.17 -7.02
C SER A 78 29.13 1.63 -7.26
N SER A 79 29.16 2.06 -8.53
CA SER A 79 28.73 3.41 -8.92
C SER A 79 27.22 3.64 -8.76
N ILE A 80 26.43 2.56 -8.70
CA ILE A 80 24.97 2.61 -8.56
C ILE A 80 24.60 2.72 -7.08
N LEU A 81 25.13 1.83 -6.23
CA LEU A 81 24.86 1.84 -4.79
C LEU A 81 25.69 2.88 -4.03
N LYS A 82 26.73 3.45 -4.66
CA LYS A 82 27.64 4.43 -4.05
C LYS A 82 28.44 3.88 -2.84
N CYS A 83 28.64 2.57 -2.74
CA CYS A 83 29.44 1.94 -1.69
C CYS A 83 30.34 0.80 -2.24
N HIS A 84 31.27 0.30 -1.44
CA HIS A 84 32.05 -0.89 -1.78
C HIS A 84 31.24 -2.17 -1.48
N LEU A 85 31.20 -3.10 -2.42
CA LEU A 85 30.46 -4.35 -2.25
C LEU A 85 31.29 -5.37 -1.45
N GLY A 86 30.67 -6.05 -0.48
CA GLY A 86 31.26 -7.23 0.16
C GLY A 86 31.15 -8.49 -0.70
N GLY A 87 31.60 -9.63 -0.17
CA GLY A 87 31.54 -10.93 -0.86
C GLY A 87 30.13 -11.52 -1.00
N GLY A 88 29.12 -10.90 -0.36
CA GLY A 88 27.75 -11.39 -0.32
C GLY A 88 27.55 -12.52 0.70
N CYS A 89 26.77 -12.27 1.74
CA CYS A 89 26.31 -13.29 2.70
C CYS A 89 24.78 -13.39 2.70
N PHE A 90 24.25 -14.34 3.47
CA PHE A 90 22.81 -14.54 3.58
C PHE A 90 22.08 -13.31 4.17
N GLU A 91 22.73 -12.54 5.05
CA GLU A 91 22.13 -11.34 5.68
C GLU A 91 21.83 -10.22 4.68
N CYS A 92 22.63 -10.11 3.61
CA CYS A 92 22.42 -9.12 2.54
C CYS A 92 21.85 -9.75 1.25
N GLY A 93 21.37 -10.99 1.30
CA GLY A 93 20.85 -11.70 0.14
C GLY A 93 21.89 -11.90 -0.97
N GLY A 94 23.19 -11.91 -0.64
CA GLY A 94 24.29 -12.05 -1.61
C GLY A 94 24.70 -10.76 -2.32
N VAL A 95 24.06 -9.62 -2.08
CA VAL A 95 24.36 -8.34 -2.76
C VAL A 95 25.70 -7.74 -2.28
N GLY A 96 26.07 -7.98 -1.03
CA GLY A 96 27.26 -7.40 -0.42
C GLY A 96 27.07 -5.97 0.10
N ALA A 97 25.86 -5.43 0.03
CA ALA A 97 25.45 -4.13 0.56
C ALA A 97 24.04 -4.21 1.16
N ILE A 98 23.72 -3.30 2.08
CA ILE A 98 22.40 -3.19 2.71
C ILE A 98 21.89 -1.74 2.62
N TRP A 99 20.57 -1.57 2.54
CA TRP A 99 19.92 -0.27 2.60
C TRP A 99 19.79 0.15 4.06
N ASP A 100 20.36 1.31 4.40
CA ASP A 100 20.36 1.86 5.75
C ASP A 100 19.45 3.10 5.78
N THR A 101 18.39 3.02 6.59
CA THR A 101 17.42 4.10 6.79
C THR A 101 17.70 4.91 8.05
N THR A 102 18.81 4.65 8.75
CA THR A 102 19.19 5.36 9.97
C THR A 102 19.39 6.85 9.66
N ASP A 103 18.66 7.72 10.36
CA ASP A 103 18.95 9.16 10.36
C ASP A 103 20.20 9.42 11.19
N TYR A 104 21.35 9.45 10.52
CA TYR A 104 22.64 9.70 11.14
C TYR A 104 22.76 11.11 11.72
N GLU A 105 21.98 12.07 11.23
CA GLU A 105 21.94 13.42 11.79
C GLU A 105 21.21 13.42 13.13
N GLU A 106 20.05 12.77 13.21
CA GLU A 106 19.31 12.58 14.46
C GLU A 106 20.13 11.80 15.49
N MET A 107 20.74 10.68 15.08
CA MET A 107 21.64 9.91 15.95
C MET A 107 22.83 10.76 16.43
N GLY A 108 23.38 11.61 15.56
CA GLY A 108 24.43 12.56 15.91
C GLY A 108 24.00 13.57 16.97
N ARG A 109 22.81 14.17 16.80
CA ARG A 109 22.21 15.10 17.78
C ARG A 109 21.92 14.45 19.13
N PHE A 110 21.52 13.17 19.11
CA PHE A 110 21.34 12.40 20.33
C PHE A 110 22.67 12.17 21.06
N LEU A 111 23.70 11.71 20.34
CA LEU A 111 25.02 11.44 20.93
C LEU A 111 25.77 12.71 21.35
N SER A 112 25.54 13.85 20.68
CA SER A 112 26.11 15.15 21.06
C SER A 112 25.45 15.77 22.30
N GLY A 113 24.34 15.19 22.77
CA GLY A 113 23.58 15.72 23.89
C GLY A 113 22.75 16.97 23.56
N GLU A 114 22.59 17.31 22.28
CA GLU A 114 21.72 18.40 21.83
C GLU A 114 20.22 18.08 22.02
N ALA A 115 19.88 16.80 22.22
CA ALA A 115 18.53 16.27 22.37
C ALA A 115 17.83 16.54 23.73
N LEU A 116 18.06 17.69 24.38
CA LEU A 116 17.33 18.07 25.60
C LEU A 116 16.68 19.47 25.57
N ALA A 117 16.84 20.27 24.50
CA ALA A 117 16.36 21.65 24.50
C ALA A 117 15.00 21.89 23.81
N THR A 118 14.40 20.88 23.17
CA THR A 118 13.05 21.01 22.59
C THR A 118 12.26 19.73 22.82
N SER A 119 11.60 19.66 23.96
CA SER A 119 10.38 18.88 24.10
C SER A 119 9.19 19.82 23.90
N PRO A 120 8.32 19.51 22.92
CA PRO A 120 6.91 19.50 23.23
C PRO A 120 6.29 18.23 22.65
N ALA A 121 6.13 17.20 23.47
CA ALA A 121 5.15 16.14 23.27
C ALA A 121 5.17 15.19 24.48
N SER A 122 4.65 15.66 25.62
CA SER A 122 4.11 14.74 26.62
C SER A 122 2.83 14.13 26.05
N SER A 123 2.96 13.04 25.29
CA SER A 123 1.85 12.18 24.91
C SER A 123 1.94 10.92 25.75
N GLY A 124 0.99 10.74 26.68
CA GLY A 124 0.95 9.52 27.50
C GLY A 124 0.32 9.63 28.89
N VAL A 125 -0.88 10.21 28.97
CA VAL A 125 -2.04 9.74 29.76
C VAL A 125 -1.75 9.01 31.09
N GLU A 126 -1.42 9.77 32.13
CA GLU A 126 -1.91 9.47 33.49
C GLU A 126 -2.89 10.56 33.90
N GLY A 127 -4.13 10.40 33.46
CA GLY A 127 -5.34 11.08 33.94
C GLY A 127 -5.20 12.59 34.12
N GLU A 128 -5.38 13.35 33.05
CA GLU A 128 -5.60 14.80 33.14
C GLU A 128 -6.79 15.04 34.07
N ARG A 129 -6.49 15.59 35.25
CA ARG A 129 -7.46 15.97 36.26
C ARG A 129 -7.57 17.49 36.24
N CYS A 130 -8.79 17.99 36.41
CA CYS A 130 -8.99 19.43 36.53
C CYS A 130 -8.20 19.95 37.74
N PRO A 131 -7.34 20.97 37.60
CA PRO A 131 -6.51 21.47 38.70
C PRO A 131 -7.32 22.15 39.82
N ILE A 132 -8.61 22.46 39.59
CA ILE A 132 -9.50 23.07 40.59
C ILE A 132 -10.18 22.00 41.46
N CYS A 133 -10.78 20.99 40.85
CA CYS A 133 -11.55 19.97 41.59
C CYS A 133 -10.84 18.61 41.75
N ALA A 134 -9.71 18.41 41.06
CA ALA A 134 -8.94 17.16 41.00
C ALA A 134 -9.70 15.93 40.44
N GLU A 135 -10.86 16.13 39.82
CA GLU A 135 -11.60 15.11 39.09
C GLU A 135 -11.00 14.88 37.70
N ALA A 136 -10.98 13.63 37.24
CA ALA A 136 -10.54 13.30 35.89
C ALA A 136 -11.55 13.80 34.85
N PHE A 137 -11.06 14.33 33.74
CA PHE A 137 -11.92 14.76 32.62
C PHE A 137 -12.64 13.58 31.99
N LYS A 138 -13.92 13.79 31.65
CA LYS A 138 -14.75 12.85 30.89
C LYS A 138 -15.02 13.43 29.49
N PRO A 139 -15.22 12.58 28.47
CA PRO A 139 -15.60 13.01 27.11
C PRO A 139 -16.79 13.97 27.01
N THR A 140 -17.70 13.89 27.99
CA THR A 140 -18.92 14.71 28.03
C THR A 140 -18.75 16.03 28.77
N ASP A 141 -17.60 16.26 29.38
CA ASP A 141 -17.35 17.47 30.17
C ASP A 141 -17.19 18.69 29.27
N LEU A 142 -17.77 19.82 29.71
CA LEU A 142 -17.50 21.13 29.15
C LEU A 142 -16.28 21.71 29.84
N CYS A 143 -15.26 22.02 29.05
CA CYS A 143 -13.97 22.48 29.52
C CYS A 143 -13.63 23.86 28.94
N ALA A 144 -12.71 24.55 29.60
CA ALA A 144 -12.05 25.75 29.10
C ALA A 144 -10.53 25.56 29.24
N SER A 145 -9.80 25.80 28.15
CA SER A 145 -8.34 25.66 28.06
C SER A 145 -7.63 27.00 28.16
N ASP A 146 -8.37 28.10 27.98
CA ASP A 146 -7.87 29.46 27.90
C ASP A 146 -7.68 30.10 29.28
N ILE A 147 -7.01 29.37 30.18
CA ILE A 147 -6.65 29.84 31.52
C ILE A 147 -5.18 29.49 31.80
N GLU A 148 -4.51 30.29 32.64
CA GLU A 148 -3.08 30.10 32.94
C GLU A 148 -2.72 28.72 33.53
N MET A 149 -3.69 28.02 34.10
CA MET A 149 -3.51 26.71 34.75
C MET A 149 -3.76 25.51 33.81
N GLY A 150 -4.03 25.72 32.52
CA GLY A 150 -4.38 24.68 31.55
C GLY A 150 -5.87 24.32 31.57
N THR A 151 -6.25 23.15 31.07
CA THR A 151 -7.67 22.76 30.94
C THR A 151 -8.38 22.63 32.28
N CYS A 152 -9.59 23.17 32.41
CA CYS A 152 -10.48 23.08 33.58
C CYS A 152 -11.93 22.82 33.19
N HIS A 153 -12.73 22.22 34.08
CA HIS A 153 -14.18 22.16 33.93
C HIS A 153 -14.77 23.57 33.92
N ALA A 154 -15.66 23.87 32.98
CA ALA A 154 -16.35 25.16 32.90
C ALA A 154 -17.11 25.48 34.21
N ALA A 155 -17.70 24.47 34.85
CA ALA A 155 -18.38 24.61 36.13
C ALA A 155 -17.43 25.01 37.29
N CYS A 156 -16.15 24.61 37.22
CA CYS A 156 -15.16 25.01 38.22
C CYS A 156 -14.73 26.48 38.09
N LEU A 157 -15.07 27.13 36.97
CA LEU A 157 -14.77 28.53 36.68
C LEU A 157 -15.99 29.45 36.87
N GLU A 158 -17.13 28.92 37.34
CA GLU A 158 -18.34 29.72 37.56
C GLU A 158 -18.08 30.82 38.60
N GLY A 159 -18.25 32.09 38.18
CA GLY A 159 -17.99 33.27 39.01
C GLY A 159 -16.58 33.85 38.91
N SER A 160 -15.68 33.23 38.14
CA SER A 160 -14.39 33.83 37.79
C SER A 160 -14.56 34.92 36.73
N PRO A 161 -13.80 36.03 36.80
CA PRO A 161 -13.83 37.06 35.76
C PRO A 161 -13.28 36.51 34.45
N VAL A 162 -14.00 36.72 33.35
CA VAL A 162 -13.51 36.40 32.00
C VAL A 162 -12.63 37.55 31.54
N VAL A 163 -11.48 37.24 30.96
CA VAL A 163 -10.54 38.25 30.44
C VAL A 163 -10.42 38.02 28.94
N ASP A 164 -10.47 39.10 28.16
CA ASP A 164 -10.21 39.04 26.74
C ASP A 164 -8.70 38.81 26.51
N LEU A 165 -8.34 37.75 25.78
CA LEU A 165 -6.95 37.33 25.61
C LEU A 165 -6.12 38.29 24.74
N GLU A 166 -6.76 39.08 23.87
CA GLU A 166 -6.06 40.03 23.01
C GLU A 166 -5.73 41.33 23.76
N THR A 167 -6.60 41.74 24.68
CA THR A 167 -6.54 43.05 25.35
C THR A 167 -6.14 42.98 26.82
N GLY A 168 -6.35 41.84 27.49
CA GLY A 168 -6.15 41.66 28.92
C GLY A 168 -7.18 42.38 29.80
N GLU A 169 -8.23 42.96 29.22
CA GLU A 169 -9.28 43.64 29.96
C GLU A 169 -10.39 42.66 30.39
N PRO A 170 -11.03 42.87 31.57
CA PRO A 170 -12.18 42.08 31.97
C PRO A 170 -13.32 42.18 30.95
N SER A 171 -13.87 41.04 30.56
CA SER A 171 -15.00 40.90 29.67
C SER A 171 -16.21 40.37 30.46
N ASP A 172 -17.39 40.95 30.22
CA ASP A 172 -18.66 40.47 30.77
C ASP A 172 -19.27 39.32 29.93
N GLY A 173 -18.53 38.83 28.93
CA GLY A 173 -18.97 37.74 28.06
C GLY A 173 -18.94 36.36 28.75
N PRO A 174 -19.69 35.38 28.24
CA PRO A 174 -19.57 34.00 28.71
C PRO A 174 -18.17 33.45 28.42
N ILE A 175 -17.67 32.58 29.30
CA ILE A 175 -16.40 31.88 29.08
C ILE A 175 -16.49 31.01 27.82
N SER A 176 -15.43 31.01 27.00
CA SER A 176 -15.31 30.09 25.87
C SER A 176 -15.19 28.67 26.40
N THR A 177 -16.08 27.78 25.97
CA THR A 177 -16.07 26.38 26.39
C THR A 177 -16.11 25.45 25.18
N TYR A 178 -15.43 24.32 25.28
CA TYR A 178 -15.45 23.22 24.32
C TYR A 178 -15.73 21.90 25.05
N ARG A 179 -16.21 20.88 24.36
CA ARG A 179 -16.31 19.54 24.97
C ARG A 179 -14.92 18.92 24.98
N PHE A 180 -14.53 18.31 26.09
CA PHE A 180 -13.17 17.77 26.26
C PHE A 180 -12.73 16.82 25.13
N ASP A 181 -13.66 16.12 24.49
CA ASP A 181 -13.42 15.19 23.37
C ASP A 181 -13.64 15.79 21.97
N GLU A 182 -13.91 17.09 21.81
CA GLU A 182 -14.14 17.69 20.48
C GLU A 182 -12.87 17.76 19.61
N ASP A 183 -11.68 17.80 20.23
CA ASP A 183 -10.38 17.70 19.55
C ASP A 183 -9.79 16.28 19.57
N ALA A 184 -10.40 15.35 20.32
CA ALA A 184 -10.15 13.95 20.06
C ALA A 184 -10.76 13.68 18.68
N PRO A 185 -9.99 13.16 17.71
CA PRO A 185 -10.56 12.83 16.41
C PRO A 185 -11.77 11.94 16.69
N ALA A 186 -12.96 12.44 16.36
CA ALA A 186 -14.21 11.75 16.60
C ALA A 186 -13.98 10.29 16.18
N ALA A 187 -14.18 9.34 17.11
CA ALA A 187 -13.99 7.93 16.82
C ALA A 187 -14.64 7.68 15.45
N PRO A 188 -13.85 7.29 14.43
CA PRO A 188 -14.24 7.50 13.05
C PRO A 188 -15.63 6.93 12.86
N THR A 189 -16.55 7.83 12.52
CA THR A 189 -17.95 7.47 12.30
C THR A 189 -17.94 6.35 11.29
N ALA A 190 -18.60 5.24 11.65
CA ALA A 190 -18.66 3.97 10.91
C ALA A 190 -18.27 4.16 9.44
N ILE A 191 -16.98 3.95 9.19
CA ILE A 191 -16.37 4.24 7.91
C ILE A 191 -17.10 3.38 6.89
N ASP A 192 -17.46 3.96 5.74
CA ASP A 192 -18.11 3.22 4.66
C ASP A 192 -17.33 1.92 4.44
N SER A 193 -17.97 0.80 4.78
CA SER A 193 -17.36 -0.51 4.71
C SER A 193 -16.89 -0.74 3.28
N ILE A 194 -15.68 -1.28 3.11
CA ILE A 194 -15.15 -1.68 1.80
C ILE A 194 -16.22 -2.54 1.10
N ALA A 195 -16.58 -2.18 -0.13
CA ALA A 195 -17.56 -2.94 -0.89
C ALA A 195 -17.06 -4.38 -1.05
N THR A 196 -17.79 -5.32 -0.46
CA THR A 196 -17.45 -6.75 -0.47
C THR A 196 -18.00 -7.49 -1.68
N GLU A 197 -18.76 -6.81 -2.53
CA GLU A 197 -19.48 -7.42 -3.64
C GLU A 197 -19.14 -6.73 -4.96
N GLY A 198 -18.57 -7.48 -5.89
CA GLY A 198 -18.33 -7.07 -7.26
C GLY A 198 -19.57 -7.24 -8.15
N PRO A 199 -19.59 -6.60 -9.34
CA PRO A 199 -20.66 -6.81 -10.31
C PRO A 199 -20.61 -8.22 -10.91
N TRP A 200 -21.77 -8.76 -11.27
CA TRP A 200 -21.83 -9.96 -12.12
C TRP A 200 -21.38 -9.63 -13.53
N GLN A 201 -20.45 -10.43 -14.06
CA GLN A 201 -19.86 -10.25 -15.38
C GLN A 201 -19.69 -11.61 -16.07
N TRP A 202 -19.66 -11.61 -17.39
CA TRP A 202 -19.48 -12.83 -18.19
C TRP A 202 -18.01 -13.06 -18.53
N TRP A 203 -17.61 -14.32 -18.47
CA TRP A 203 -16.26 -14.79 -18.74
C TRP A 203 -16.31 -16.02 -19.65
N ALA A 204 -15.25 -16.25 -20.41
CA ALA A 204 -15.11 -17.43 -21.26
C ALA A 204 -13.73 -18.08 -21.10
N GLY A 205 -13.72 -19.40 -21.18
CA GLY A 205 -12.52 -20.24 -21.05
C GLY A 205 -12.54 -21.41 -22.03
N SER A 206 -11.36 -21.95 -22.32
CA SER A 206 -11.27 -23.21 -23.08
C SER A 206 -11.81 -24.41 -22.27
N THR A 207 -11.90 -24.27 -20.95
CA THR A 207 -12.54 -25.20 -20.02
C THR A 207 -13.25 -24.43 -18.90
N GLU A 208 -14.04 -25.13 -18.08
CA GLU A 208 -14.70 -24.58 -16.89
C GLU A 208 -13.71 -24.03 -15.83
N GLU A 209 -12.44 -24.44 -15.89
CA GLU A 209 -11.41 -24.05 -14.91
C GLU A 209 -10.63 -22.79 -15.31
N TRP A 210 -10.49 -22.53 -16.62
CA TRP A 210 -9.56 -21.53 -17.15
C TRP A 210 -10.27 -20.49 -18.02
N CYS A 211 -10.95 -19.55 -17.36
CA CYS A 211 -11.62 -18.43 -18.00
C CYS A 211 -10.66 -17.28 -18.31
N THR A 212 -10.12 -17.22 -19.53
CA THR A 212 -9.10 -16.24 -19.96
C THR A 212 -9.65 -15.05 -20.73
N VAL A 213 -10.89 -15.10 -21.19
CA VAL A 213 -11.56 -14.03 -21.95
C VAL A 213 -12.65 -13.40 -21.07
N GLY A 214 -12.74 -12.07 -21.09
CA GLY A 214 -13.65 -11.27 -20.24
C GLY A 214 -12.89 -10.18 -19.46
N PRO A 215 -13.57 -9.46 -18.54
CA PRO A 215 -15.00 -9.53 -18.25
C PRO A 215 -15.86 -8.80 -19.29
N GLU A 216 -17.05 -9.32 -19.56
CA GLU A 216 -18.06 -8.67 -20.41
C GLU A 216 -19.40 -8.44 -19.69
N ALA A 217 -20.15 -7.41 -20.11
CA ALA A 217 -21.41 -7.04 -19.44
C ALA A 217 -22.61 -7.92 -19.83
N SER A 218 -22.49 -8.75 -20.87
CA SER A 218 -23.58 -9.59 -21.36
C SER A 218 -23.06 -10.89 -21.95
N ARG A 219 -23.94 -11.90 -21.99
CA ARG A 219 -23.69 -13.21 -22.57
C ARG A 219 -23.30 -13.13 -24.05
N GLU A 220 -24.03 -12.34 -24.84
CA GLU A 220 -23.75 -12.21 -26.28
C GLU A 220 -22.41 -11.52 -26.53
N ALA A 221 -22.04 -10.55 -25.69
CA ALA A 221 -20.74 -9.88 -25.79
C ALA A 221 -19.58 -10.83 -25.49
N ILE A 222 -19.70 -11.71 -24.47
CA ILE A 222 -18.63 -12.66 -24.17
C ILE A 222 -18.46 -13.72 -25.25
N ILE A 223 -19.56 -14.20 -25.83
CA ILE A 223 -19.51 -15.15 -26.96
C ILE A 223 -18.79 -14.51 -28.14
N GLN A 224 -19.11 -13.26 -28.47
CA GLN A 224 -18.42 -12.55 -29.55
C GLN A 224 -16.95 -12.30 -29.23
N ALA A 225 -16.60 -11.99 -27.98
CA ALA A 225 -15.21 -11.83 -27.55
C ALA A 225 -14.42 -13.15 -27.68
N ALA A 226 -15.00 -14.27 -27.25
CA ALA A 226 -14.40 -15.60 -27.39
C ALA A 226 -14.21 -16.02 -28.86
N ILE A 227 -15.18 -15.70 -29.73
CA ILE A 227 -15.05 -15.90 -31.19
C ILE A 227 -13.89 -15.08 -31.75
N ASN A 228 -13.78 -13.81 -31.36
CA ASN A 228 -12.72 -12.92 -31.84
C ASN A 228 -11.32 -13.39 -31.40
N ASP A 229 -11.21 -14.08 -30.28
CA ASP A 229 -9.97 -14.66 -29.74
C ASP A 229 -9.68 -16.09 -30.28
N CYS A 230 -10.56 -16.64 -31.13
CA CYS A 230 -10.53 -18.03 -31.58
C CYS A 230 -10.44 -19.04 -30.42
N LEU A 231 -11.12 -18.75 -29.31
CA LEU A 231 -11.04 -19.57 -28.10
C LEU A 231 -11.62 -20.97 -28.36
N GLY A 232 -10.86 -22.00 -28.00
CA GLY A 232 -11.32 -23.39 -28.12
C GLY A 232 -11.40 -23.91 -29.55
N GLU A 233 -10.58 -23.40 -30.46
CA GLU A 233 -10.49 -23.89 -31.84
C GLU A 233 -10.15 -25.39 -31.92
N GLY A 234 -10.96 -26.13 -32.67
CA GLY A 234 -10.78 -27.55 -32.92
C GLY A 234 -11.52 -28.03 -34.16
N GLU A 235 -11.00 -29.10 -34.76
CA GLU A 235 -11.64 -29.81 -35.87
C GLU A 235 -12.52 -30.93 -35.32
N ASP A 236 -13.78 -31.02 -35.76
CA ASP A 236 -14.68 -32.09 -35.39
C ASP A 236 -14.39 -33.41 -36.14
N ASP A 237 -15.10 -34.49 -35.80
CA ASP A 237 -14.91 -35.81 -36.42
C ASP A 237 -15.20 -35.83 -37.95
N VAL A 238 -15.84 -34.80 -38.49
CA VAL A 238 -16.23 -34.67 -39.90
C VAL A 238 -15.26 -33.76 -40.67
N GLY A 239 -14.28 -33.16 -39.98
CA GLY A 239 -13.31 -32.23 -40.54
C GLY A 239 -13.80 -30.76 -40.58
N ALA A 240 -14.90 -30.45 -39.90
CA ALA A 240 -15.38 -29.08 -39.78
C ALA A 240 -14.67 -28.37 -38.62
N TRP A 241 -14.15 -27.17 -38.90
CA TRP A 241 -13.53 -26.33 -37.88
C TRP A 241 -14.62 -25.64 -37.06
N THR A 242 -14.56 -25.82 -35.74
CA THR A 242 -15.48 -25.23 -34.77
C THR A 242 -14.69 -24.56 -33.64
N LEU A 243 -15.35 -23.64 -32.94
CA LEU A 243 -14.87 -23.11 -31.65
C LEU A 243 -15.75 -23.74 -30.56
N ASN A 244 -15.13 -24.39 -29.59
CA ASN A 244 -15.80 -24.96 -28.43
C ASN A 244 -15.20 -24.40 -27.13
N PHE A 245 -15.97 -23.57 -26.45
CA PHE A 245 -15.52 -22.89 -25.23
C PHE A 245 -16.63 -22.86 -24.18
N HIS A 246 -16.21 -22.79 -22.93
CA HIS A 246 -17.08 -22.65 -21.78
C HIS A 246 -17.30 -21.18 -21.46
N ILE A 247 -18.53 -20.78 -21.14
CA ILE A 247 -18.83 -19.43 -20.62
C ILE A 247 -19.49 -19.52 -19.25
N VAL A 248 -19.26 -18.51 -18.41
CA VAL A 248 -19.83 -18.43 -17.06
C VAL A 248 -20.08 -16.98 -16.66
N GLU A 249 -21.19 -16.73 -15.97
CA GLU A 249 -21.43 -15.46 -15.30
C GLU A 249 -20.85 -15.53 -13.88
N ALA A 250 -19.86 -14.70 -13.59
CA ALA A 250 -19.09 -14.77 -12.35
C ALA A 250 -18.88 -13.38 -11.72
N ARG A 251 -18.53 -13.39 -10.43
CA ARG A 251 -18.10 -12.21 -9.67
C ARG A 251 -16.66 -12.35 -9.21
N GLN A 252 -15.88 -11.29 -9.38
CA GLN A 252 -14.59 -11.10 -8.74
C GLN A 252 -14.76 -10.05 -7.63
N ASP A 253 -15.16 -10.53 -6.45
CA ASP A 253 -15.33 -9.67 -5.28
C ASP A 253 -13.98 -9.09 -4.82
N PRO A 254 -13.89 -7.79 -4.47
CA PRO A 254 -12.67 -7.20 -3.94
C PRO A 254 -12.21 -7.92 -2.67
N LEU A 255 -10.91 -8.16 -2.56
CA LEU A 255 -10.33 -8.75 -1.35
C LEU A 255 -10.12 -7.68 -0.28
N ARG A 256 -10.50 -7.99 0.95
CA ARG A 256 -10.17 -7.19 2.14
C ARG A 256 -8.90 -7.73 2.76
N LEU A 257 -7.88 -6.89 2.93
CA LEU A 257 -6.63 -7.28 3.59
C LEU A 257 -6.89 -7.91 4.97
N ALA A 258 -7.87 -7.38 5.70
CA ALA A 258 -8.31 -7.87 7.01
C ALA A 258 -8.68 -9.37 7.04
N ASP A 259 -9.13 -9.92 5.91
CA ASP A 259 -9.53 -11.33 5.81
C ASP A 259 -8.33 -12.28 5.56
N TRP A 260 -7.13 -11.74 5.29
CA TRP A 260 -5.93 -12.51 4.89
C TRP A 260 -4.73 -12.38 5.83
N ILE A 261 -4.82 -11.58 6.89
CA ILE A 261 -3.71 -11.32 7.83
C ILE A 261 -3.59 -12.33 8.98
N GLU A 262 -4.37 -13.43 8.95
CA GLU A 262 -4.38 -14.48 10.01
C GLU A 262 -4.53 -13.88 11.42
N SER A 263 -5.42 -12.91 11.57
CA SER A 263 -5.59 -12.17 12.83
C SER A 263 -6.08 -13.04 13.99
N ASP A 264 -6.70 -14.17 13.68
CA ASP A 264 -7.15 -15.19 14.62
C ASP A 264 -6.00 -15.98 15.27
N ARG A 265 -4.77 -15.88 14.75
CA ARG A 265 -3.58 -16.58 15.27
C ARG A 265 -2.49 -15.63 15.77
N LEU A 266 -2.83 -14.37 16.02
CA LEU A 266 -1.85 -13.36 16.39
C LEU A 266 -1.15 -13.64 17.72
N ILE A 267 -1.90 -14.08 18.73
CA ILE A 267 -1.34 -14.40 20.04
C ILE A 267 -0.45 -15.64 19.94
N GLU A 268 -0.92 -16.69 19.27
CA GLU A 268 -0.13 -17.91 19.00
C GLU A 268 1.18 -17.57 18.27
N ARG A 269 1.11 -16.80 17.20
CA ARG A 269 2.29 -16.37 16.43
C ARG A 269 3.22 -15.48 17.25
N ALA A 270 2.67 -14.66 18.15
CA ALA A 270 3.49 -13.87 19.07
C ALA A 270 4.21 -14.76 20.09
N GLU A 271 3.56 -15.81 20.61
CA GLU A 271 4.19 -16.78 21.50
C GLU A 271 5.33 -17.54 20.81
N ASP A 272 5.10 -18.03 19.58
CA ASP A 272 6.13 -18.68 18.78
C ASP A 272 7.33 -17.77 18.55
N ASN A 273 7.09 -16.50 18.17
CA ASN A 273 8.17 -15.53 17.96
C ASN A 273 8.92 -15.15 19.23
N VAL A 274 8.25 -15.15 20.40
CA VAL A 274 8.92 -14.90 21.69
C VAL A 274 9.84 -16.07 22.02
N ALA A 275 9.42 -17.31 21.79
CA ALA A 275 10.23 -18.50 22.02
C ALA A 275 11.49 -18.52 21.14
N ASP A 276 11.41 -17.98 19.92
CA ASP A 276 12.54 -17.90 18.98
C ASP A 276 13.42 -16.64 19.17
N SER A 277 13.06 -15.73 20.07
CA SER A 277 13.73 -14.42 20.20
C SER A 277 14.94 -14.47 21.13
N ASP A 278 16.15 -14.25 20.59
CA ASP A 278 17.42 -14.09 21.36
C ASP A 278 17.37 -13.05 22.49
N ARG A 279 16.46 -12.07 22.38
CA ARG A 279 16.29 -11.00 23.37
C ARG A 279 15.50 -11.45 24.61
N ALA A 280 14.60 -12.41 24.45
CA ALA A 280 13.51 -12.67 25.40
C ALA A 280 13.39 -14.14 25.79
N ALA A 281 13.83 -15.08 24.96
CA ALA A 281 13.84 -16.50 25.26
C ALA A 281 15.11 -16.87 26.02
N GLY A 282 14.98 -17.20 27.32
CA GLY A 282 15.97 -18.01 28.02
C GLY A 282 15.77 -19.50 27.72
N GLU A 283 16.83 -20.31 27.83
CA GLU A 283 16.79 -21.79 27.66
C GLU A 283 15.77 -22.51 28.57
N TYR A 284 15.16 -21.81 29.53
CA TYR A 284 14.22 -22.35 30.51
C TYR A 284 12.90 -21.57 30.58
N ASP A 285 12.68 -20.62 29.67
CA ASP A 285 11.41 -19.89 29.61
C ASP A 285 10.43 -20.69 28.75
N ASP A 286 9.65 -21.55 29.41
CA ASP A 286 8.53 -22.25 28.78
C ASP A 286 7.22 -21.46 28.99
N GLY A 287 6.45 -21.32 27.91
CA GLY A 287 5.20 -20.58 27.86
C GLY A 287 4.06 -21.15 28.76
N PRO A 288 2.90 -20.48 28.80
CA PRO A 288 2.48 -19.39 27.91
C PRO A 288 3.06 -18.04 28.31
N PHE A 289 3.56 -17.31 27.31
CA PHE A 289 4.09 -15.95 27.46
C PHE A 289 2.97 -14.92 27.52
N PHE A 290 1.85 -15.18 26.83
CA PHE A 290 0.70 -14.29 26.79
C PHE A 290 -0.53 -15.03 27.32
N ARG A 291 -0.99 -14.67 28.52
CA ARG A 291 -2.26 -15.18 29.09
C ARG A 291 -3.39 -14.21 28.77
N VAL A 292 -4.00 -14.38 27.61
CA VAL A 292 -5.10 -13.54 27.13
C VAL A 292 -6.42 -14.29 27.28
N ALA A 293 -7.47 -13.61 27.74
CA ALA A 293 -8.81 -14.17 27.76
C ALA A 293 -9.40 -14.16 26.34
N PRO A 294 -10.20 -15.17 25.92
CA PRO A 294 -10.72 -15.25 24.55
C PRO A 294 -11.47 -14.00 24.07
N GLU A 295 -12.17 -13.31 24.97
CA GLU A 295 -12.86 -12.06 24.67
C GLU A 295 -11.93 -10.89 24.35
N ILE A 296 -10.74 -10.85 24.95
CA ILE A 296 -9.72 -9.82 24.69
C ILE A 296 -8.99 -10.13 23.39
N GLU A 297 -8.72 -11.41 23.11
CA GLU A 297 -8.15 -11.86 21.85
C GLU A 297 -9.07 -11.51 20.67
N LYS A 298 -10.38 -11.75 20.82
CA LYS A 298 -11.38 -11.36 19.84
C LYS A 298 -11.46 -9.84 19.64
N ASP A 299 -11.40 -9.04 20.71
CA ASP A 299 -11.35 -7.57 20.59
C ASP A 299 -10.10 -7.10 19.83
N LEU A 300 -8.94 -7.73 20.08
CA LEU A 300 -7.71 -7.46 19.35
C LEU A 300 -7.84 -7.81 17.86
N GLU A 301 -8.41 -8.97 17.53
CA GLU A 301 -8.70 -9.40 16.16
C GLU A 301 -9.58 -8.36 15.44
N GLU A 302 -10.70 -7.95 16.05
CA GLU A 302 -11.62 -6.97 15.49
C GLU A 302 -10.97 -5.60 15.28
N ARG A 303 -10.09 -5.16 16.20
CA ARG A 303 -9.34 -3.90 16.09
C ARG A 303 -8.36 -3.92 14.93
N ILE A 304 -7.63 -5.02 14.76
CA ILE A 304 -6.64 -5.15 13.70
C ILE A 304 -7.33 -5.24 12.34
N LYS A 305 -8.40 -6.02 12.22
CA LYS A 305 -9.23 -6.08 11.01
C LYS A 305 -9.73 -4.69 10.61
N ARG A 306 -10.27 -3.93 11.58
CA ARG A 306 -10.72 -2.56 11.35
C ARG A 306 -9.58 -1.64 10.91
N ALA A 307 -8.41 -1.71 11.55
CA ALA A 307 -7.25 -0.91 11.15
C ALA A 307 -6.78 -1.23 9.72
N CYS A 308 -6.86 -2.49 9.30
CA CYS A 308 -6.55 -2.88 7.93
C CYS A 308 -7.58 -2.34 6.92
N ASP A 309 -8.87 -2.42 7.24
CA ASP A 309 -9.93 -1.86 6.38
C ASP A 309 -9.78 -0.33 6.25
N GLU A 310 -9.53 0.36 7.36
CA GLU A 310 -9.23 1.80 7.44
C GLU A 310 -8.06 2.19 6.54
N TRP A 311 -6.95 1.47 6.68
CA TRP A 311 -5.75 1.70 5.90
C TRP A 311 -5.98 1.42 4.41
N GLN A 312 -6.66 0.32 4.07
CA GLN A 312 -6.98 -0.03 2.70
C GLN A 312 -7.84 1.05 2.04
N LEU A 313 -8.86 1.55 2.74
CA LEU A 313 -9.73 2.62 2.24
C LEU A 313 -9.01 3.96 2.10
N ALA A 314 -8.25 4.36 3.12
CA ALA A 314 -7.52 5.64 3.13
C ALA A 314 -6.52 5.76 1.98
N ASN A 315 -6.03 4.62 1.47
CA ASN A 315 -5.09 4.56 0.36
C ASN A 315 -5.75 4.21 -0.99
N GLY A 316 -7.08 4.06 -1.04
CA GLY A 316 -7.81 3.69 -2.25
C GLY A 316 -7.39 2.33 -2.82
N LEU A 317 -6.94 1.42 -1.96
CA LEU A 317 -6.42 0.12 -2.38
C LEU A 317 -7.57 -0.86 -2.65
N THR A 318 -7.58 -1.42 -3.85
CA THR A 318 -8.52 -2.46 -4.26
C THR A 318 -7.72 -3.70 -4.67
N PHE A 319 -7.76 -4.74 -3.85
CA PHE A 319 -7.12 -6.01 -4.17
C PHE A 319 -8.07 -6.87 -4.99
N THR A 320 -7.59 -7.42 -6.10
CA THR A 320 -8.37 -8.28 -7.00
C THR A 320 -7.73 -9.67 -7.06
N CYS A 321 -8.57 -10.70 -7.18
CA CYS A 321 -8.14 -12.06 -7.46
C CYS A 321 -8.53 -12.44 -8.89
N ARG A 322 -7.78 -13.35 -9.51
CA ARG A 322 -8.20 -13.96 -10.77
C ARG A 322 -9.30 -15.01 -10.58
N THR A 323 -9.40 -15.58 -9.39
CA THR A 323 -10.41 -16.59 -9.04
C THR A 323 -11.77 -15.94 -8.86
N PHE A 324 -12.82 -16.63 -9.30
CA PHE A 324 -14.19 -16.20 -9.07
C PHE A 324 -14.61 -16.47 -7.62
N SER A 325 -15.18 -15.46 -6.99
CA SER A 325 -15.82 -15.59 -5.67
C SER A 325 -17.14 -16.34 -5.75
N HIS A 326 -17.88 -16.16 -6.85
CA HIS A 326 -19.18 -16.75 -7.12
C HIS A 326 -19.35 -16.95 -8.63
N THR A 327 -20.06 -18.02 -9.01
CA THR A 327 -20.38 -18.35 -10.41
C THR A 327 -21.86 -18.70 -10.54
N ARG A 328 -22.43 -18.48 -11.72
CA ARG A 328 -23.78 -18.90 -12.13
C ARG A 328 -23.88 -18.94 -13.66
N ASN A 329 -24.97 -19.52 -14.16
CA ASN A 329 -25.32 -19.51 -15.59
C ASN A 329 -24.17 -20.00 -16.50
N ASP A 330 -23.45 -21.04 -16.05
CA ASP A 330 -22.41 -21.68 -16.82
C ASP A 330 -22.98 -22.55 -17.95
N GLU A 331 -22.31 -22.55 -19.11
CA GLU A 331 -22.67 -23.41 -20.25
C GLU A 331 -21.51 -23.56 -21.24
N ASP A 332 -21.54 -24.64 -22.00
CA ASP A 332 -20.63 -24.86 -23.12
C ASP A 332 -21.25 -24.34 -24.43
N VAL A 333 -20.46 -23.58 -25.19
CA VAL A 333 -20.87 -22.95 -26.44
C VAL A 333 -20.04 -23.52 -27.59
N VAL A 334 -20.74 -23.98 -28.63
CA VAL A 334 -20.14 -24.44 -29.89
C VAL A 334 -20.62 -23.54 -31.01
N VAL A 335 -19.67 -22.97 -31.76
CA VAL A 335 -19.94 -22.10 -32.92
C VAL A 335 -19.05 -22.49 -34.09
N ASP A 336 -19.54 -22.26 -35.31
CA ASP A 336 -18.75 -22.49 -36.52
C ASP A 336 -17.54 -21.55 -36.54
N HIS A 337 -16.38 -22.09 -36.92
CA HIS A 337 -15.18 -21.27 -37.01
C HIS A 337 -15.35 -20.20 -38.10
N PRO A 338 -15.02 -18.92 -37.86
CA PRO A 338 -15.24 -17.85 -38.84
C PRO A 338 -14.46 -18.05 -40.17
N ASN A 339 -13.39 -18.85 -40.14
CA ASN A 339 -12.61 -19.23 -41.32
C ASN A 339 -13.01 -20.59 -41.93
N ALA A 340 -14.07 -21.25 -41.45
CA ALA A 340 -14.60 -22.43 -42.10
C ALA A 340 -15.21 -22.02 -43.45
N THR A 341 -14.37 -21.95 -44.48
CA THR A 341 -14.83 -21.76 -45.86
C THR A 341 -15.81 -22.87 -46.16
N SER A 342 -17.06 -22.52 -46.47
CA SER A 342 -18.11 -23.44 -46.89
C SER A 342 -17.86 -24.04 -48.27
N GLU A 343 -16.60 -24.30 -48.63
CA GLU A 343 -16.25 -25.09 -49.80
C GLU A 343 -16.65 -26.53 -49.48
N GLY A 344 -17.92 -26.82 -49.74
CA GLY A 344 -18.46 -28.16 -49.66
C GLY A 344 -17.57 -29.13 -50.46
N PRO A 345 -17.60 -30.43 -50.14
CA PRO A 345 -16.76 -31.42 -50.79
C PRO A 345 -16.88 -31.25 -52.30
N VAL A 346 -15.77 -30.91 -52.95
CA VAL A 346 -15.70 -30.90 -54.40
C VAL A 346 -15.96 -32.34 -54.81
N ASP A 347 -17.16 -32.65 -55.32
CA ASP A 347 -17.48 -33.98 -55.86
C ASP A 347 -16.42 -34.32 -56.91
N VAL A 348 -15.54 -35.29 -56.59
CA VAL A 348 -14.49 -35.79 -57.49
C VAL A 348 -14.96 -37.01 -58.25
#